data_AF-A0A3D2FBB9-F1
#
_entry.id   AF-A0A3D2FBB9-F1
#
_cell.length_a   1.000
_cell.length_b   1.000
_cell.length_c   1.000
_cell.angle_alpha   90.00
_cell.angle_beta   90.00
_cell.angle_gamma   90.00
#
_symmetry.space_group_name_H-M   'P 1'
#
loop_
_entity.id
_entity.type
_entity.pdbx_description
1 polymer ?
#
loop_
_entity_poly.entity_id
_entity_poly.type
_entity_poly.pdbx_seq_one_letter_code
_entity_poly.pdbx_strand_id
1 'polypeptide(L)'
;MIIFAFASLFPALLLVLACVFGGVLPLASVFSITVLVFILDRITSAEPIEVTNDNGHSLSLLIGVAHFVVLATCVWGIAQAGYLSTLDKVLIFIGAGLWFGQVSNSNAHELIHRSSRGPRRLGIAIYCSLLFGHHASAHPKVHHVHAATDRDPNSARSG
;
A
#
# COMPACT_ATOMS: atom_id res chain seq x y z
N MET A 1 8.73 14.66 -4.19
CA MET A 1 7.28 14.34 -4.07
C MET A 1 6.66 13.77 -5.34
N ILE A 2 6.86 14.37 -6.52
CA ILE A 2 6.25 13.88 -7.79
C ILE A 2 6.66 12.43 -8.10
N ILE A 3 7.95 12.10 -7.98
CA ILE A 3 8.42 10.73 -8.28
C ILE A 3 7.81 9.71 -7.32
N PHE A 4 7.71 10.04 -6.03
CA PHE A 4 7.07 9.16 -5.04
C PHE A 4 5.57 9.00 -5.31
N ALA A 5 4.85 10.08 -5.66
CA ALA A 5 3.44 10.00 -6.05
C ALA A 5 3.26 9.11 -7.29
N PHE A 6 4.14 9.24 -8.27
CA PHE A 6 4.14 8.39 -9.45
C PHE A 6 4.44 6.92 -9.10
N ALA A 7 5.51 6.66 -8.35
CA ALA A 7 5.91 5.31 -7.92
C ALA A 7 4.82 4.59 -7.11
N SER A 8 4.02 5.33 -6.32
CA SER A 8 2.93 4.76 -5.53
C SER A 8 1.61 4.61 -6.29
N LEU A 9 1.20 5.60 -7.10
CA LEU A 9 -0.12 5.62 -7.74
C LEU A 9 -0.13 5.01 -9.15
N PHE A 10 0.97 5.05 -9.89
CA PHE A 10 1.01 4.51 -11.25
C PHE A 10 0.79 2.98 -11.28
N PRO A 11 1.42 2.17 -10.39
CA PRO A 11 1.11 0.75 -10.33
C PRO A 11 -0.34 0.48 -9.92
N ALA A 12 -0.91 1.29 -9.02
CA ALA A 12 -2.31 1.19 -8.62
C ALA A 12 -3.25 1.42 -9.82
N LEU A 13 -2.97 2.45 -10.63
CA LEU A 13 -3.73 2.74 -11.84
C LEU A 13 -3.64 1.58 -12.83
N LEU A 14 -2.44 1.08 -13.11
CA LEU A 14 -2.25 -0.07 -14.00
C LEU A 14 -2.98 -1.30 -13.49
N LEU A 15 -3.01 -1.53 -12.19
CA LEU A 15 -3.71 -2.66 -11.58
C LEU A 15 -5.24 -2.52 -11.73
N VAL A 16 -5.80 -1.32 -11.56
CA VAL A 16 -7.22 -1.06 -11.83
C VAL A 16 -7.54 -1.31 -13.31
N LEU A 17 -6.71 -0.79 -14.22
CA LEU A 17 -6.89 -1.00 -15.66
C LEU A 17 -6.75 -2.48 -16.03
N ALA A 18 -5.82 -3.21 -15.40
CA ALA A 18 -5.66 -4.65 -15.58
C ALA A 18 -6.91 -5.42 -15.20
N CYS A 19 -7.58 -5.03 -14.11
CA CYS A 19 -8.84 -5.65 -13.69
C CYS A 19 -9.99 -5.41 -14.67
N VAL A 20 -9.97 -4.30 -15.41
CA VAL A 20 -11.06 -3.88 -16.33
C VAL A 20 -10.84 -4.36 -17.76
N PHE A 21 -9.59 -4.51 -18.20
CA PHE A 21 -9.26 -4.77 -19.61
C PHE A 21 -8.45 -6.06 -19.84
N GLY A 22 -7.75 -6.58 -18.82
CA GLY A 22 -6.86 -7.74 -18.96
C GLY A 22 -5.71 -7.52 -19.94
N GLY A 23 -5.27 -8.60 -20.60
CA GLY A 23 -4.27 -8.55 -21.67
C GLY A 23 -2.86 -8.26 -21.15
N VAL A 24 -2.18 -7.24 -21.69
CA VAL A 24 -0.80 -6.90 -21.27
C VAL A 24 -0.77 -6.14 -19.92
N LEU A 25 -1.89 -5.58 -19.48
CA LEU A 25 -1.97 -4.72 -18.31
C LEU A 25 -1.68 -5.42 -16.98
N PRO A 26 -2.14 -6.66 -16.72
CA PRO A 26 -1.73 -7.42 -15.54
C PRO A 26 -0.21 -7.56 -15.42
N LEU A 27 0.46 -7.94 -16.53
CA LEU A 27 1.93 -8.04 -16.55
C LEU A 27 2.59 -6.69 -16.34
N ALA A 28 2.09 -5.63 -17.00
CA ALA A 28 2.59 -4.28 -16.82
C ALA A 28 2.42 -3.78 -15.37
N SER A 29 1.32 -4.14 -14.70
CA SER A 29 1.08 -3.77 -13.30
C SER A 29 2.12 -4.42 -12.38
N VAL A 30 2.39 -5.72 -12.53
CA VAL A 30 3.42 -6.44 -11.76
C VAL A 30 4.80 -5.88 -12.05
N PHE A 31 5.15 -5.70 -13.33
CA PHE A 31 6.43 -5.11 -13.72
C PHE A 31 6.61 -3.69 -13.17
N SER A 32 5.53 -2.89 -13.12
CA SER A 32 5.60 -1.53 -12.62
C SER A 32 5.90 -1.47 -11.12
N ILE A 33 5.25 -2.30 -10.30
CA ILE A 33 5.48 -2.29 -8.84
C ILE A 33 6.82 -2.92 -8.46
N THR A 34 7.35 -3.85 -9.26
CA THR A 34 8.65 -4.49 -8.98
C THR A 34 9.82 -3.74 -9.62
N VAL A 35 9.90 -3.76 -10.95
CA VAL A 35 11.09 -3.33 -11.69
C VAL A 35 11.13 -1.81 -11.83
N LEU A 36 10.02 -1.19 -12.24
CA LEU A 36 10.00 0.25 -12.43
C LEU A 36 10.22 0.99 -11.11
N VAL A 37 9.51 0.64 -10.03
CA VAL A 37 9.74 1.25 -8.71
C VAL A 37 11.17 1.02 -8.22
N PHE A 38 11.71 -0.19 -8.37
CA PHE A 38 13.11 -0.46 -8.03
C PHE A 38 14.09 0.45 -8.79
N ILE A 39 13.89 0.63 -10.10
CA ILE A 39 14.73 1.52 -10.91
C ILE A 39 14.58 2.97 -10.44
N LEU A 40 13.34 3.44 -10.21
CA LEU A 40 13.07 4.78 -9.72
C LEU A 40 13.83 5.03 -8.41
N ASP A 41 13.71 4.13 -7.44
CA ASP A 41 14.41 4.22 -6.15
C ASP A 41 15.94 4.29 -6.31
N ARG A 42 16.50 3.60 -7.31
CA ARG A 42 17.95 3.58 -7.57
C ARG A 42 18.47 4.85 -8.24
N ILE A 43 17.67 5.46 -9.12
CA ILE A 43 18.09 6.66 -9.86
C ILE A 43 17.73 7.95 -9.12
N THR A 44 16.75 7.91 -8.21
CA THR A 44 16.49 9.02 -7.30
C THR A 44 17.44 8.99 -6.13
N SER A 45 18.57 9.67 -6.27
CA SER A 45 19.34 10.17 -5.12
C SER A 45 18.55 11.31 -4.47
N ALA A 46 17.62 10.98 -3.58
CA ALA A 46 16.86 12.01 -2.89
C ALA A 46 17.79 12.74 -1.90
N GLU A 47 18.14 14.00 -2.22
CA GLU A 47 18.62 14.96 -1.23
C GLU A 47 17.66 14.99 -0.03
N PRO A 48 18.15 15.12 1.22
CA PRO A 48 17.28 15.20 2.40
C PRO A 48 16.29 16.36 2.24
N ILE A 49 15.03 16.03 1.91
CA ILE A 49 13.96 17.03 1.84
C ILE A 49 13.61 17.39 3.27
N GLU A 50 13.55 18.69 3.58
CA GLU A 50 13.02 19.17 4.85
C GLU A 50 11.60 18.61 5.04
N VAL A 51 11.44 17.77 6.08
CA VAL A 51 10.16 17.12 6.38
C VAL A 51 9.23 18.15 7.01
N THR A 52 8.48 18.86 6.17
CA THR A 52 7.38 19.73 6.61
C THR A 52 6.09 18.92 6.73
N ASN A 53 5.24 19.24 7.72
CA ASN A 53 3.99 18.51 7.99
C ASN A 53 3.02 18.42 6.79
N ASP A 54 3.11 19.36 5.83
CA ASP A 54 2.27 19.42 4.64
C ASP A 54 2.78 18.59 3.45
N ASN A 55 4.06 18.20 3.45
CA ASN A 55 4.70 17.49 2.34
C ASN A 55 4.29 16.01 2.34
N GLY A 56 3.07 15.72 1.88
CA GLY A 56 2.60 14.35 1.62
C GLY A 56 1.25 13.99 2.26
N HIS A 57 0.62 14.88 3.02
CA HIS A 57 -0.66 14.59 3.66
C HIS A 57 -1.77 14.26 2.64
N SER A 58 -1.93 15.12 1.62
CA SER A 58 -2.92 14.93 0.55
C SER A 58 -2.66 13.65 -0.24
N LEU A 59 -1.40 13.35 -0.54
CA LEU A 59 -1.01 12.12 -1.23
C LEU A 59 -1.32 10.89 -0.38
N SER A 60 -1.02 10.92 0.92
CA SER A 60 -1.33 9.82 1.84
C SER A 60 -2.83 9.54 1.92
N LEU A 61 -3.66 10.58 1.97
CA LEU A 61 -5.11 10.44 1.90
C LEU A 61 -5.57 9.89 0.55
N LEU A 62 -5.00 10.37 -0.56
CA LEU A 62 -5.31 9.88 -1.90
C LEU A 62 -4.97 8.39 -2.04
N ILE A 63 -3.80 7.95 -1.59
CA ILE A 63 -3.41 6.53 -1.57
C ILE A 63 -4.39 5.73 -0.70
N GLY A 64 -4.80 6.28 0.44
CA GLY A 64 -5.75 5.63 1.34
C GLY A 64 -7.14 5.44 0.72
N VAL A 65 -7.63 6.41 -0.06
CA VAL A 65 -8.87 6.26 -0.84
C VAL A 65 -8.67 5.30 -2.01
N ALA A 66 -7.55 5.40 -2.73
CA ALA A 66 -7.21 4.53 -3.84
C ALA A 66 -7.17 3.05 -3.42
N HIS A 67 -6.74 2.75 -2.19
CA HIS A 67 -6.77 1.40 -1.63
C HIS A 67 -8.12 0.71 -1.81
N PHE A 68 -9.22 1.39 -1.47
CA PHE A 68 -10.56 0.79 -1.56
C PHE A 68 -11.04 0.63 -3.01
N VAL A 69 -10.62 1.53 -3.90
CA VAL A 69 -10.88 1.39 -5.34
C VAL A 69 -10.15 0.15 -5.86
N VAL A 70 -8.85 0.04 -5.60
CA VAL A 70 -8.01 -1.09 -6.02
C VAL A 70 -8.53 -2.41 -5.42
N LEU A 71 -8.88 -2.43 -4.13
CA LEU A 71 -9.42 -3.61 -3.47
C LEU A 71 -10.73 -4.08 -4.12
N ALA A 72 -11.69 -3.16 -4.31
CA ALA A 72 -12.97 -3.49 -4.92
C ALA A 72 -12.81 -4.00 -6.35
N THR A 73 -11.96 -3.35 -7.16
CA THR A 73 -11.75 -3.74 -8.56
C THR A 73 -10.98 -5.05 -8.69
N CYS A 74 -9.99 -5.32 -7.83
CA CYS A 74 -9.27 -6.59 -7.82
C CYS A 74 -10.18 -7.75 -7.42
N VAL A 75 -10.99 -7.58 -6.36
CA VAL A 75 -11.96 -8.60 -5.93
C VAL A 75 -12.95 -8.89 -7.05
N TRP A 76 -13.52 -7.84 -7.66
CA TRP A 76 -14.44 -7.98 -8.79
C TRP A 76 -13.77 -8.65 -10.00
N GLY A 77 -12.58 -8.20 -10.40
CA GLY A 77 -11.86 -8.71 -11.55
C GLY A 77 -11.53 -10.19 -11.40
N ILE A 78 -10.98 -10.59 -10.25
CA ILE A 78 -10.63 -12.00 -10.00
C ILE A 78 -11.90 -12.87 -9.93
N ALA A 79 -12.92 -12.43 -9.19
CA ALA A 79 -14.08 -13.27 -8.90
C ALA A 79 -15.10 -13.35 -10.04
N GLN A 80 -15.38 -12.23 -10.73
CA GLN A 80 -16.54 -12.11 -11.62
C GLN A 80 -16.19 -11.82 -13.08
N ALA A 81 -15.01 -11.25 -13.39
CA ALA A 81 -14.68 -10.91 -14.77
C ALA A 81 -14.39 -12.18 -15.60
N GLY A 82 -15.34 -12.56 -16.45
CA GLY A 82 -15.25 -13.76 -17.30
C GLY A 82 -14.33 -13.63 -18.50
N TYR A 83 -13.98 -12.39 -18.91
CA TYR A 83 -13.06 -12.14 -20.02
C TYR A 83 -11.58 -12.22 -19.60
N LEU A 84 -11.28 -12.21 -18.30
CA LEU A 84 -9.92 -12.35 -17.79
C LEU A 84 -9.50 -13.81 -17.82
N SER A 85 -8.35 -14.08 -18.45
CA SER A 85 -7.74 -15.41 -18.43
C SER A 85 -7.27 -15.78 -17.02
N THR A 86 -7.02 -17.07 -16.79
CA THR A 86 -6.41 -17.53 -15.53
C THR A 86 -5.08 -16.83 -15.25
N LEU A 87 -4.27 -16.60 -16.28
CA LEU A 87 -3.00 -15.90 -16.14
C LEU A 87 -3.20 -14.44 -15.71
N ASP A 88 -4.16 -13.74 -16.32
CA ASP A 88 -4.49 -12.35 -15.92
C ASP A 88 -4.86 -12.28 -14.43
N LYS A 89 -5.72 -13.20 -13.97
CA LYS A 89 -6.16 -13.25 -12.57
C LYS A 89 -5.01 -13.53 -11.60
N VAL A 90 -4.09 -14.42 -11.96
CA VAL A 90 -2.88 -14.71 -11.17
C VAL A 90 -1.99 -13.48 -11.09
N LEU A 91 -1.73 -12.81 -12.21
CA LEU A 91 -0.91 -11.59 -12.26
C LEU A 91 -1.54 -10.44 -11.48
N ILE A 92 -2.87 -10.23 -11.60
CA ILE A 92 -3.61 -9.26 -10.79
C ILE A 92 -3.51 -9.59 -9.31
N PHE A 93 -3.68 -10.86 -8.92
CA PHE A 93 -3.56 -11.27 -7.52
C PHE A 93 -2.17 -10.97 -6.96
N ILE A 94 -1.11 -11.26 -7.72
CA ILE A 94 0.28 -10.94 -7.34
C ILE A 94 0.47 -9.43 -7.24
N GLY A 95 0.06 -8.67 -8.26
CA GLY A 95 0.18 -7.21 -8.29
C GLY A 95 -0.57 -6.54 -7.14
N ALA A 96 -1.77 -7.04 -6.81
CA ALA A 96 -2.55 -6.59 -5.66
C ALA A 96 -1.84 -6.87 -4.34
N GLY A 97 -1.32 -8.09 -4.14
CA GLY A 97 -0.55 -8.43 -2.95
C GLY A 97 0.67 -7.52 -2.76
N LEU A 98 1.42 -7.27 -3.83
CA LEU A 98 2.59 -6.38 -3.82
C LEU A 98 2.20 -4.94 -3.48
N TRP A 99 1.22 -4.37 -4.18
CA TRP A 99 0.82 -2.98 -3.95
C TRP A 99 0.19 -2.77 -2.57
N PHE A 100 -0.67 -3.70 -2.11
CA PHE A 100 -1.23 -3.63 -0.76
C PHE A 100 -0.16 -3.77 0.31
N GLY A 101 0.83 -4.65 0.12
CA GLY A 101 1.90 -4.88 1.08
C GLY A 101 2.90 -3.72 1.15
N GLN A 102 3.34 -3.20 0.01
CA GLN A 102 4.44 -2.22 -0.05
C GLN A 102 3.96 -0.77 0.06
N VAL A 103 2.82 -0.45 -0.56
CA VAL A 103 2.32 0.93 -0.66
C VAL A 103 1.18 1.15 0.35
N SER A 104 0.13 0.33 0.28
CA SER A 104 -1.06 0.57 1.10
C SER A 104 -0.81 0.35 2.59
N ASN A 105 -0.14 -0.74 2.97
CA ASN A 105 0.18 -1.04 4.37
C ASN A 105 1.08 0.05 4.98
N SER A 106 2.17 0.43 4.30
CA SER A 106 3.04 1.52 4.73
C SER A 106 2.28 2.85 4.87
N ASN A 107 1.38 3.16 3.93
CA ASN A 107 0.56 4.36 4.05
C ASN A 107 -0.45 4.29 5.21
N ALA A 108 -1.07 3.12 5.42
CA ALA A 108 -1.99 2.89 6.55
C ALA A 108 -1.26 3.01 7.89
N HIS A 109 -0.02 2.54 7.97
CA HIS A 109 0.87 2.67 9.13
C HIS A 109 1.09 4.15 9.48
N GLU A 110 1.39 4.99 8.49
CA GLU A 110 1.51 6.44 8.70
C GLU A 110 0.18 7.08 9.11
N LEU A 111 -0.93 6.66 8.50
CA LEU A 111 -2.27 7.19 8.79
C LEU A 111 -2.71 6.92 10.24
N ILE A 112 -2.41 5.76 10.82
CA ILE A 112 -2.82 5.42 12.20
C ILE A 112 -2.07 6.24 13.27
N HIS A 113 -0.93 6.84 12.90
CA HIS A 113 -0.14 7.75 13.74
C HIS A 113 -0.63 9.20 13.69
N ARG A 114 -1.49 9.56 12.73
CA ARG A 114 -2.03 10.92 12.63
C ARG A 114 -2.92 11.25 13.84
N SER A 115 -2.76 12.46 14.37
CA SER A 115 -3.54 12.98 15.50
C SER A 115 -5.01 13.23 15.13
N SER A 116 -5.27 13.59 13.87
CA SER A 116 -6.61 13.85 13.36
C SER A 116 -7.41 12.56 13.16
N ARG A 117 -8.68 12.58 13.57
CA ARG A 117 -9.54 11.38 13.62
C ARG A 117 -9.84 10.79 12.24
N GLY A 118 -9.97 11.62 11.22
CA GLY A 118 -10.31 11.20 9.85
C GLY A 118 -9.23 10.30 9.24
N PRO A 119 -7.99 10.80 9.04
CA PRO A 119 -6.87 10.00 8.55
C PRO A 119 -6.64 8.74 9.39
N ARG A 120 -6.71 8.85 10.72
CA ARG A 120 -6.56 7.70 11.62
C ARG A 120 -7.61 6.62 11.38
N ARG A 121 -8.88 6.99 11.20
CA ARG A 121 -9.97 6.06 10.87
C ARG A 121 -9.76 5.42 9.50
N LEU A 122 -9.27 6.17 8.52
CA LEU A 122 -8.94 5.64 7.20
C LEU A 122 -7.86 4.56 7.29
N GLY A 123 -6.76 4.81 8.02
CA GLY A 123 -5.72 3.81 8.27
C GLY A 123 -6.24 2.55 8.96
N ILE A 124 -7.09 2.69 9.99
CA ILE A 124 -7.76 1.55 10.64
C ILE A 124 -8.61 0.76 9.65
N ALA A 125 -9.41 1.45 8.84
CA ALA A 125 -10.28 0.81 7.85
C ALA A 125 -9.49 0.01 6.81
N ILE A 126 -8.35 0.55 6.34
CA ILE A 126 -7.44 -0.16 5.43
C ILE A 126 -6.93 -1.43 6.08
N TYR A 127 -6.39 -1.35 7.31
CA TYR A 127 -5.91 -2.55 8.02
C TYR A 127 -7.00 -3.60 8.23
N CYS A 128 -8.20 -3.19 8.63
CA CYS A 128 -9.34 -4.09 8.78
C CYS A 128 -9.73 -4.76 7.45
N SER A 129 -9.72 -4.01 6.34
CA SER A 129 -10.03 -4.56 5.01
C SER A 129 -9.03 -5.61 4.52
N LEU A 130 -7.79 -5.55 5.03
CA LEU A 130 -6.72 -6.52 4.77
C LEU A 130 -6.64 -7.63 5.84
N LEU A 131 -7.67 -7.75 6.69
CA LEU A 131 -7.71 -8.72 7.80
C LEU A 131 -6.54 -8.57 8.81
N PHE A 132 -5.94 -7.39 8.87
CA PHE A 132 -4.81 -7.04 9.72
C PHE A 132 -5.15 -5.89 10.71
N GLY A 133 -6.44 -5.74 11.03
CA GLY A 133 -6.99 -4.64 11.84
C GLY A 133 -6.35 -4.47 13.22
N HIS A 134 -5.90 -5.56 13.86
CA HIS A 134 -5.28 -5.53 15.18
C HIS A 134 -4.00 -4.67 15.21
N HIS A 135 -3.26 -4.59 14.09
CA HIS A 135 -2.04 -3.79 13.98
C HIS A 135 -2.27 -2.31 14.31
N ALA A 136 -3.42 -1.76 13.93
CA ALA A 136 -3.79 -0.36 14.20
C ALA A 136 -3.93 -0.02 15.71
N SER A 137 -3.96 -1.06 16.55
CA SER A 137 -3.90 -0.93 18.02
C SER A 137 -2.57 -1.41 18.57
N ALA A 138 -2.13 -2.63 18.21
CA ALA A 138 -0.92 -3.24 18.74
C ALA A 138 0.32 -2.40 18.45
N HIS A 139 0.42 -1.84 17.24
CA HIS A 139 1.60 -1.08 16.87
C HIS A 139 1.75 0.23 17.69
N PRO A 140 0.80 1.19 17.68
CA PRO A 140 0.95 2.44 18.42
C PRO A 140 0.80 2.30 19.94
N LYS A 141 0.02 1.33 20.44
CA LYS A 141 -0.32 1.24 21.88
C LYS A 141 0.48 0.19 22.64
N VAL A 142 1.10 -0.76 21.95
CA VAL A 142 1.92 -1.81 22.57
C VAL A 142 3.36 -1.65 22.10
N HIS A 143 3.63 -1.85 20.81
CA HIS A 143 4.99 -1.83 20.29
C HIS A 143 5.71 -0.50 20.56
N HIS A 144 5.15 0.65 20.17
CA HIS A 144 5.80 1.95 20.43
C HIS A 144 6.02 2.26 21.92
N VAL A 145 5.14 1.75 22.79
CA VAL A 145 5.19 2.01 24.24
C VAL A 145 6.16 1.06 24.96
N HIS A 146 6.33 -0.15 24.43
CA HIS A 146 7.06 -1.25 25.07
C HIS A 146 8.21 -1.79 24.21
N ALA A 147 8.61 -1.08 23.16
CA ALA A 147 9.70 -1.49 22.26
C ALA A 147 10.97 -1.80 23.05
N ALA A 148 11.68 -2.84 22.62
CA ALA A 148 12.87 -3.39 23.27
C ALA A 148 12.63 -3.88 24.72
N THR A 149 11.41 -4.35 25.02
CA THR A 149 11.09 -4.98 26.32
C THR A 149 10.29 -6.27 26.12
N ASP A 150 10.26 -7.14 27.13
CA ASP A 150 9.48 -8.39 27.12
C ASP A 150 7.96 -8.18 26.99
N ARG A 151 7.47 -6.94 27.18
CA ARG A 151 6.05 -6.60 27.06
C ARG A 151 5.61 -6.34 25.62
N ASP A 152 6.55 -6.21 24.70
CA ASP A 152 6.25 -6.08 23.28
C ASP A 152 6.54 -7.42 22.56
N PRO A 153 5.51 -8.13 22.07
CA PRO A 153 5.72 -9.40 21.38
C PRO A 153 6.47 -9.26 20.04
N ASN A 154 6.57 -8.03 19.51
CA ASN A 154 7.31 -7.73 18.28
C ASN A 154 8.75 -7.27 18.55
N SER A 155 9.18 -7.15 19.80
CA SER A 155 10.55 -6.76 20.11
C SER A 155 11.53 -7.83 19.64
N ALA A 156 12.58 -7.39 18.96
CA ALA A 156 13.64 -8.28 18.51
C ALA A 156 14.25 -9.00 19.71
N ARG A 157 14.40 -10.31 19.61
CA ARG A 157 15.19 -11.07 20.58
C ARG A 157 16.65 -10.68 20.43
N SER A 158 17.43 -10.80 21.51
CA SER A 158 18.89 -10.64 21.43
C SER A 158 19.44 -11.62 20.38
N GLY A 159 19.99 -11.09 19.29
CA GLY A 159 20.49 -11.80 18.12
C GLY A 159 21.35 -10.89 17.27
#